data_AF-A0A1G3BMU4-F1
#
_entry.id   AF-A0A1G3BMU4-F1
#
_cell.length_a   1.000
_cell.length_b   1.000
_cell.length_c   1.000
_cell.angle_alpha   90.00
_cell.angle_beta   90.00
_cell.angle_gamma   90.00
#
_symmetry.space_group_name_H-M   'P 1'
#
loop_
_entity.id
_entity.type
_entity.pdbx_description
1 polymer ?
#
loop_
_entity_poly.entity_id
_entity_poly.type
_entity_poly.pdbx_seq_one_letter_code
_entity_poly.pdbx_strand_id
1 'polypeptide(L)'
;MARLRALDHPEIFAGRYLSSYLTAAPAPFHAELYGLMVSNNRNKREAVAAPRGHGKSVLMGLVHPLWAICRKKKRFIIIISSSSAISEGFLAAIIRELRENELLRMDFGNLVGSDKWTCNEILTSNGVRVAAKGVGSNLRGMRSFESRPDLIICDDLEDDEGVQNIEQRQKLESWFNRSVLNLPGPEGDIFAIGTMLHYDSLLAKLLKKWNGRKYRALGTDGAALWPTYYDAERLKKIKDGAGDKEGIGSIAFECEYQNNPISPEEQLIREEWISYYQPEDLYNFSGASAPGGHELPLLIATAIDPALGSSSTGDYSAIVTVGQAGGKIYVLEADIKRRTPRAIADAAVRNFQKWSSHSAAGHTVIPATNRGSASNTGVQPHKDIEAGLCPHPEKDIEAGLLPCPGLRSHFLCLAVETNVFQVVLKDMLEEISRRERLFIPIRGVKNFADKTARIASLSALIENGTILFRRDQRLLIEQLIEFPKGSHDDGPDALEMAVRQLRHHSAPRIRFV
;
A
#
# COMPACT_ATOMS: atom_id res chain seq x y z
N MET A 1 -10.13 -10.34 -45.97
CA MET A 1 -10.86 -9.63 -44.89
C MET A 1 -10.09 -9.67 -43.56
N ALA A 2 -9.77 -10.85 -42.99
CA ALA A 2 -9.11 -10.97 -41.68
C ALA A 2 -7.71 -10.32 -41.60
N ARG A 3 -6.84 -10.54 -42.61
CA ARG A 3 -5.51 -9.91 -42.71
C ARG A 3 -5.54 -8.38 -42.67
N LEU A 4 -6.43 -7.76 -43.45
CA LEU A 4 -6.53 -6.29 -43.54
C LEU A 4 -6.94 -5.68 -42.19
N ARG A 5 -7.93 -6.28 -41.51
CA ARG A 5 -8.32 -5.86 -40.16
C ARG A 5 -7.19 -5.98 -39.15
N ALA A 6 -6.39 -7.05 -39.21
CA ALA A 6 -5.23 -7.20 -38.33
C ALA A 6 -4.13 -6.13 -38.57
N LEU A 7 -3.99 -5.62 -39.80
CA LEU A 7 -3.05 -4.53 -40.10
C LEU A 7 -3.50 -3.16 -39.58
N ASP A 8 -4.80 -2.96 -39.39
CA ASP A 8 -5.34 -1.69 -38.88
C ASP A 8 -5.61 -1.74 -37.36
N HIS A 9 -5.80 -2.93 -36.79
CA HIS A 9 -6.10 -3.14 -35.37
C HIS A 9 -5.08 -4.10 -34.73
N PRO A 10 -4.10 -3.59 -33.96
CA PRO A 10 -3.05 -4.41 -33.35
C PRO A 10 -3.60 -5.37 -32.28
N GLU A 11 -4.75 -5.08 -31.67
CA GLU A 11 -5.46 -6.01 -30.78
C GLU A 11 -5.92 -7.28 -31.53
N ILE A 12 -6.47 -7.12 -32.74
CA ILE A 12 -6.91 -8.23 -33.60
C ILE A 12 -5.69 -9.00 -34.08
N PHE A 13 -4.59 -8.30 -34.42
CA PHE A 13 -3.32 -8.92 -34.76
C PHE A 13 -2.80 -9.79 -33.61
N ALA A 14 -2.74 -9.24 -32.40
CA ALA A 14 -2.25 -9.95 -31.22
C ALA A 14 -3.11 -11.19 -30.92
N GLY A 15 -4.44 -11.04 -30.90
CA GLY A 15 -5.34 -12.16 -30.66
C GLY A 15 -5.29 -13.26 -31.72
N ARG A 16 -4.99 -12.92 -32.98
CA ARG A 16 -4.92 -13.89 -34.08
C ARG A 16 -3.59 -14.64 -34.14
N TYR A 17 -2.47 -13.92 -34.04
CA TYR A 17 -1.15 -14.51 -34.27
C TYR A 17 -0.39 -14.82 -32.99
N LEU A 18 -0.70 -14.16 -31.87
CA LEU A 18 0.06 -14.24 -30.63
C LEU A 18 -0.80 -14.69 -29.44
N SER A 19 -1.88 -15.43 -29.69
CA SER A 19 -2.83 -15.89 -28.66
C SER A 19 -2.16 -16.69 -27.53
N SER A 20 -1.08 -17.43 -27.83
CA SER A 20 -0.30 -18.17 -26.83
C SER A 20 0.36 -17.27 -25.77
N TYR A 21 0.63 -16.01 -26.09
CA TYR A 21 1.18 -15.02 -25.17
C TYR A 21 0.08 -14.26 -24.39
N LEU A 22 -1.18 -14.34 -24.85
CA LEU A 22 -2.32 -13.61 -24.29
C LEU A 22 -3.16 -14.57 -23.43
N THR A 23 -2.65 -14.88 -22.24
CA THR A 23 -3.22 -15.90 -21.34
C THR A 23 -4.51 -15.48 -20.63
N ALA A 24 -4.90 -14.20 -20.72
CA ALA A 24 -6.14 -13.68 -20.18
C ALA A 24 -6.74 -12.59 -21.07
N ALA A 25 -8.06 -12.43 -21.00
CA ALA A 25 -8.78 -11.42 -21.78
C ALA A 25 -8.27 -10.00 -21.43
N PRO A 26 -8.07 -9.11 -22.42
CA PRO A 26 -7.50 -7.79 -22.19
C PRO A 26 -8.47 -6.88 -21.39
N ALA A 27 -7.91 -6.07 -20.50
CA ALA A 27 -8.62 -4.97 -19.83
C ALA A 27 -8.59 -3.66 -20.64
N PRO A 28 -9.44 -2.66 -20.31
CA PRO A 28 -9.52 -1.38 -21.05
C PRO A 28 -8.17 -0.68 -21.26
N PHE A 29 -7.27 -0.70 -20.27
CA PHE A 29 -5.96 -0.07 -20.42
C PHE A 29 -5.09 -0.75 -21.50
N HIS A 30 -5.27 -2.05 -21.77
CA HIS A 30 -4.58 -2.71 -22.89
C HIS A 30 -5.06 -2.16 -24.23
N ALA A 31 -6.37 -1.86 -24.36
CA ALA A 31 -6.92 -1.23 -25.56
C ALA A 31 -6.33 0.17 -25.76
N GLU A 32 -6.10 0.92 -24.68
CA GLU A 32 -5.37 2.19 -24.76
C GLU A 32 -3.95 2.00 -25.28
N LEU A 33 -3.19 1.01 -24.77
CA LEU A 33 -1.84 0.70 -25.26
C LEU A 33 -1.82 0.31 -26.75
N TYR A 34 -2.79 -0.49 -27.20
CA TYR A 34 -2.98 -0.79 -28.62
C TYR A 34 -3.25 0.48 -29.45
N GLY A 35 -4.06 1.41 -28.92
CA GLY A 35 -4.33 2.70 -29.56
C GLY A 35 -3.06 3.54 -29.78
N LEU A 36 -2.08 3.46 -28.87
CA LEU A 36 -0.81 4.17 -29.03
C LEU A 36 0.00 3.68 -30.24
N MET A 37 -0.11 2.38 -30.57
CA MET A 37 0.55 1.79 -31.74
C MET A 37 -0.07 2.27 -33.07
N VAL A 38 -1.39 2.50 -33.09
CA VAL A 38 -2.13 2.83 -34.33
C VAL A 38 -2.00 4.28 -34.75
N SER A 39 -1.97 5.21 -33.79
CA SER A 39 -2.15 6.65 -34.08
C SER A 39 -1.30 7.15 -35.26
N ASN A 40 -1.92 7.89 -36.19
CA ASN A 40 -1.30 8.44 -37.39
C ASN A 40 -0.31 9.59 -37.11
N ASN A 41 -0.24 10.06 -35.86
CA ASN A 41 0.73 11.06 -35.44
C ASN A 41 2.14 10.47 -35.54
N ARG A 42 3.09 11.28 -35.98
CA ARG A 42 4.51 10.95 -36.02
C ARG A 42 5.23 11.71 -34.92
N ASN A 43 6.48 11.33 -34.65
CA ASN A 43 7.29 11.93 -33.58
C ASN A 43 6.68 11.75 -32.18
N LYS A 44 6.04 10.60 -31.93
CA LYS A 44 5.42 10.31 -30.64
C LYS A 44 6.47 10.23 -29.53
N ARG A 45 6.08 10.73 -28.36
CA ARG A 45 6.82 10.64 -27.11
C ARG A 45 5.84 10.16 -26.06
N GLU A 46 5.80 8.85 -25.89
CA GLU A 46 4.84 8.17 -25.01
C GLU A 46 5.60 7.65 -23.78
N ALA A 47 5.10 7.97 -22.59
CA ALA A 47 5.61 7.43 -21.34
C ALA A 47 4.48 6.68 -20.64
N VAL A 48 4.72 5.42 -20.28
CA VAL A 48 3.72 4.54 -19.67
C VAL A 48 4.29 3.88 -18.44
N ALA A 49 3.73 4.20 -17.28
CA ALA A 49 3.91 3.43 -16.05
C ALA A 49 2.72 2.49 -15.87
N ALA A 50 2.97 1.19 -15.96
CA ALA A 50 1.95 0.18 -15.77
C ALA A 50 2.43 -0.90 -14.78
N PRO A 51 1.52 -1.45 -13.95
CA PRO A 51 1.88 -2.37 -12.89
C PRO A 51 2.68 -3.59 -13.37
N ARG A 52 3.52 -4.15 -12.50
CA ARG A 52 4.27 -5.37 -12.79
C ARG A 52 3.33 -6.53 -13.14
N GLY A 53 3.72 -7.35 -14.11
CA GLY A 53 2.93 -8.51 -14.57
C GLY A 53 1.68 -8.20 -15.39
N HIS A 54 1.36 -6.92 -15.66
CA HIS A 54 0.13 -6.53 -16.39
C HIS A 54 0.32 -6.48 -17.92
N GLY A 55 1.10 -7.40 -18.48
CA GLY A 55 1.20 -7.59 -19.94
C GLY A 55 1.93 -6.50 -20.75
N LYS A 56 2.33 -5.37 -20.14
CA LYS A 56 2.93 -4.21 -20.83
C LYS A 56 4.10 -4.56 -21.76
N SER A 57 5.03 -5.40 -21.29
CA SER A 57 6.23 -5.79 -22.03
C SER A 57 5.94 -6.74 -23.19
N VAL A 58 4.92 -7.62 -23.06
CA VAL A 58 4.47 -8.45 -24.19
C VAL A 58 3.87 -7.56 -25.28
N LEU A 59 2.99 -6.62 -24.91
CA LEU A 59 2.36 -5.72 -25.86
C LEU A 59 3.39 -4.84 -26.58
N MET A 60 4.29 -4.20 -25.83
CA MET A 60 5.21 -3.22 -26.40
C MET A 60 6.50 -3.84 -26.94
N GLY A 61 7.06 -4.85 -26.27
CA GLY A 61 8.31 -5.51 -26.66
C GLY A 61 8.16 -6.61 -27.72
N LEU A 62 6.97 -7.22 -27.86
CA LEU A 62 6.72 -8.29 -28.84
C LEU A 62 5.65 -7.94 -29.87
N VAL A 63 4.43 -7.57 -29.43
CA VAL A 63 3.32 -7.33 -30.36
C VAL A 63 3.61 -6.12 -31.27
N HIS A 64 4.00 -5.00 -30.69
CA HIS A 64 4.26 -3.77 -31.43
C HIS A 64 5.33 -3.94 -32.53
N PRO A 65 6.55 -4.45 -32.26
CA PRO A 65 7.54 -4.63 -33.31
C PRO A 65 7.08 -5.63 -34.37
N LEU A 66 6.46 -6.76 -34.00
CA LEU A 66 5.99 -7.76 -34.96
C LEU A 66 4.88 -7.20 -35.87
N TRP A 67 3.94 -6.46 -35.30
CA TRP A 67 2.90 -5.77 -36.05
C TRP A 67 3.49 -4.70 -36.99
N ALA A 68 4.48 -3.93 -36.51
CA ALA A 68 5.18 -2.93 -37.32
C ALA A 68 5.95 -3.55 -38.51
N ILE A 69 6.59 -4.71 -38.31
CA ILE A 69 7.23 -5.50 -39.37
C ILE A 69 6.20 -5.91 -40.42
N CYS A 70 5.08 -6.50 -39.99
CA CYS A 70 4.03 -6.98 -40.89
C CYS A 70 3.35 -5.84 -41.68
N ARG A 71 3.17 -4.67 -41.05
CA ARG A 71 2.58 -3.49 -41.68
C ARG A 71 3.55 -2.74 -42.61
N LYS A 72 4.86 -2.96 -42.45
CA LYS A 72 5.94 -2.29 -43.21
C LYS A 72 5.80 -0.75 -43.19
N LYS A 73 5.36 -0.19 -42.06
CA LYS A 73 5.27 1.27 -41.86
C LYS A 73 6.46 1.86 -41.11
N LYS A 74 7.28 1.00 -40.51
CA LYS A 74 8.56 1.31 -39.86
C LYS A 74 9.67 0.61 -40.63
N ARG A 75 10.85 1.21 -40.70
CA ARG A 75 12.01 0.67 -41.42
C ARG A 75 13.10 0.19 -40.48
N PHE A 76 13.23 0.84 -39.32
CA PHE A 76 14.24 0.48 -38.35
C PHE A 76 13.73 0.63 -36.93
N ILE A 77 13.56 -0.51 -36.28
CA ILE A 77 13.06 -0.67 -34.92
C ILE A 77 14.24 -0.93 -33.98
N ILE A 78 14.27 -0.25 -32.83
CA ILE A 78 15.22 -0.52 -31.75
C ILE A 78 14.44 -0.85 -30.49
N ILE A 79 14.74 -1.99 -29.88
CA ILE A 79 14.22 -2.40 -28.58
C ILE A 79 15.34 -2.23 -27.56
N ILE A 80 15.06 -1.48 -26.50
CA ILE A 80 15.99 -1.14 -25.43
C ILE A 80 15.39 -1.58 -24.10
N SER A 81 16.14 -2.34 -23.32
CA SER A 81 15.78 -2.68 -21.93
C SER A 81 16.95 -2.40 -20.99
N SER A 82 16.76 -2.56 -19.68
CA SER A 82 17.82 -2.41 -18.67
C SER A 82 19.11 -3.16 -19.04
N SER A 83 19.01 -4.35 -19.63
CA SER A 83 20.15 -5.11 -20.18
C SER A 83 19.93 -5.54 -21.64
N SER A 84 21.02 -5.86 -22.35
CA SER A 84 20.94 -6.42 -23.71
C SER A 84 20.33 -7.82 -23.71
N ALA A 85 20.56 -8.63 -22.68
CA ALA A 85 20.01 -9.98 -22.58
C ALA A 85 18.48 -9.98 -22.60
N ILE A 86 17.84 -9.00 -21.92
CA ILE A 86 16.38 -8.86 -21.90
C ILE A 86 15.85 -8.50 -23.30
N SER A 87 16.45 -7.53 -23.96
CA SER A 87 16.02 -7.11 -25.30
C SER A 87 16.31 -8.16 -26.38
N GLU A 88 17.40 -8.92 -26.25
CA GLU A 88 17.69 -10.10 -27.09
C GLU A 88 16.64 -11.20 -26.87
N GLY A 89 16.11 -11.36 -25.66
CA GLY A 89 14.97 -12.24 -25.37
C GLY A 89 13.70 -11.84 -26.14
N PHE A 90 13.35 -10.55 -26.18
CA PHE A 90 12.25 -10.07 -27.02
C PHE A 90 12.50 -10.33 -28.50
N LEU A 91 13.72 -10.07 -28.98
CA LEU A 91 14.08 -10.31 -30.37
C LEU A 91 14.04 -11.80 -30.72
N ALA A 92 14.44 -12.68 -29.81
CA ALA A 92 14.33 -14.13 -29.97
C ALA A 92 12.87 -14.57 -30.10
N ALA A 93 11.95 -14.00 -29.30
CA ALA A 93 10.52 -14.27 -29.43
C ALA A 93 9.97 -13.80 -30.79
N ILE A 94 10.37 -12.60 -31.26
CA ILE A 94 10.02 -12.10 -32.60
C ILE A 94 10.55 -13.04 -33.70
N ILE A 95 11.80 -13.47 -33.60
CA ILE A 95 12.42 -14.40 -34.55
C ILE A 95 11.65 -15.72 -34.61
N ARG A 96 11.28 -16.27 -33.44
CA ARG A 96 10.50 -17.51 -33.35
C ARG A 96 9.17 -17.37 -34.08
N GLU A 97 8.43 -16.28 -33.83
CA GLU A 97 7.15 -16.02 -34.50
C GLU A 97 7.31 -15.85 -36.02
N LEU A 98 8.35 -15.15 -36.48
CA LEU A 98 8.61 -15.02 -37.93
C LEU A 98 8.99 -16.36 -38.60
N ARG A 99 9.58 -17.30 -37.86
CA ARG A 99 10.04 -18.60 -38.36
C ARG A 99 9.01 -19.72 -38.25
N GLU A 100 8.16 -19.70 -37.23
CA GLU A 100 7.35 -20.87 -36.87
C GLU A 100 5.86 -20.61 -36.96
N ASN A 101 5.42 -19.34 -36.93
CA ASN A 101 4.00 -19.03 -36.96
C ASN A 101 3.41 -19.19 -38.37
N GLU A 102 2.74 -20.32 -38.59
CA GLU A 102 2.13 -20.66 -39.87
C GLU A 102 1.06 -19.65 -40.29
N LEU A 103 0.22 -19.17 -39.35
CA LEU A 103 -0.81 -18.17 -39.64
C LEU A 103 -0.19 -16.86 -40.12
N LEU A 104 0.87 -16.41 -39.46
CA LEU A 104 1.61 -15.21 -39.85
C LEU A 104 2.24 -15.40 -41.23
N ARG A 105 2.87 -16.55 -41.49
CA ARG A 105 3.45 -16.87 -42.81
C ARG A 105 2.39 -16.93 -43.91
N MET A 106 1.23 -17.52 -43.64
CA MET A 106 0.13 -17.59 -44.61
C MET A 106 -0.41 -16.21 -44.96
N ASP A 107 -0.59 -15.33 -43.96
CA ASP A 107 -1.17 -14.01 -44.17
C ASP A 107 -0.14 -12.98 -44.71
N PHE A 108 1.14 -13.05 -44.32
CA PHE A 108 2.16 -12.04 -44.66
C PHE A 108 3.34 -12.54 -45.50
N GLY A 109 3.38 -13.83 -45.82
CA GLY A 109 4.48 -14.46 -46.56
C GLY A 109 5.69 -14.78 -45.68
N ASN A 110 6.77 -15.25 -46.29
CA ASN A 110 8.02 -15.51 -45.57
C ASN A 110 8.75 -14.20 -45.27
N LEU A 111 8.72 -13.78 -44.01
CA LEU A 111 9.38 -12.56 -43.52
C LEU A 111 10.79 -12.79 -42.99
N VAL A 112 11.28 -14.04 -42.99
CA VAL A 112 12.65 -14.38 -42.60
C VAL A 112 13.63 -13.83 -43.65
N GLY A 113 14.59 -13.04 -43.22
CA GLY A 113 15.60 -12.46 -44.10
C GLY A 113 16.69 -13.45 -44.47
N SER A 114 17.33 -13.20 -45.61
CA SER A 114 18.51 -13.95 -46.09
C SER A 114 19.83 -13.43 -45.52
N ASP A 115 19.87 -12.13 -45.18
CA ASP A 115 21.02 -11.45 -44.60
C ASP A 115 20.85 -11.28 -43.08
N LYS A 116 21.85 -10.68 -42.41
CA LYS A 116 21.87 -10.26 -40.98
C LYS A 116 20.71 -10.82 -40.14
N TRP A 117 20.93 -11.98 -39.54
CA TRP A 117 19.96 -12.68 -38.70
C TRP A 117 20.61 -13.27 -37.45
N THR A 118 20.88 -12.41 -36.46
CA THR A 118 21.59 -12.76 -35.21
C THR A 118 20.70 -12.55 -33.99
N CYS A 119 21.17 -12.95 -32.80
CA CYS A 119 20.43 -12.78 -31.54
C CYS A 119 20.23 -11.31 -31.14
N ASN A 120 21.07 -10.40 -31.65
CA ASN A 120 21.05 -8.98 -31.32
C ASN A 120 20.48 -8.08 -32.44
N GLU A 121 20.33 -8.61 -33.66
CA GLU A 121 19.82 -7.84 -34.79
C GLU A 121 19.31 -8.74 -35.92
N ILE A 122 18.19 -8.35 -36.52
CA ILE A 122 17.67 -8.97 -37.73
C ILE A 122 17.36 -7.95 -38.82
N LEU A 123 17.50 -8.37 -40.08
CA LEU A 123 16.92 -7.72 -41.25
C LEU A 123 15.91 -8.68 -41.88
N THR A 124 14.64 -8.31 -41.88
CA THR A 124 13.56 -9.12 -42.46
C THR A 124 13.53 -9.04 -43.98
N SER A 125 12.95 -10.03 -44.66
CA SER A 125 12.90 -10.09 -46.13
C SER A 125 12.15 -8.91 -46.76
N ASN A 126 11.25 -8.27 -45.99
CA ASN A 126 10.51 -7.10 -46.44
C ASN A 126 11.26 -5.77 -46.17
N GLY A 127 12.48 -5.82 -45.64
CA GLY A 127 13.38 -4.68 -45.46
C GLY A 127 13.29 -3.99 -44.09
N VAL A 128 12.54 -4.52 -43.13
CA VAL A 128 12.47 -3.97 -41.77
C VAL A 128 13.62 -4.53 -40.93
N ARG A 129 14.43 -3.63 -40.37
CA ARG A 129 15.51 -3.99 -39.44
C ARG A 129 15.03 -3.85 -38.00
N VAL A 130 15.41 -4.79 -37.15
CA VAL A 130 15.14 -4.76 -35.71
C VAL A 130 16.44 -5.01 -34.96
N ALA A 131 16.79 -4.15 -34.01
CA ALA A 131 17.97 -4.30 -33.17
C ALA A 131 17.61 -4.32 -31.69
N ALA A 132 18.19 -5.26 -30.95
CA ALA A 132 18.11 -5.35 -29.49
C ALA A 132 19.33 -4.66 -28.86
N LYS A 133 19.07 -3.81 -27.85
CA LYS A 133 20.09 -3.03 -27.15
C LYS A 133 19.80 -2.98 -25.65
N GLY A 134 20.87 -2.80 -24.86
CA GLY A 134 20.78 -2.54 -23.43
C GLY A 134 21.06 -1.08 -23.10
N VAL A 135 20.70 -0.67 -21.88
CA VAL A 135 21.13 0.60 -21.30
C VAL A 135 22.66 0.73 -21.36
N GLY A 136 23.14 1.95 -21.62
CA GLY A 136 24.58 2.24 -21.70
C GLY A 136 25.26 1.82 -23.01
N SER A 137 24.59 1.08 -23.89
CA SER A 137 25.15 0.70 -25.19
C SER A 137 25.40 1.91 -26.10
N ASN A 138 26.35 1.76 -27.04
CA ASN A 138 26.62 2.79 -28.04
C ASN A 138 25.57 2.72 -29.16
N LEU A 139 24.66 3.69 -29.15
CA LEU A 139 23.54 3.78 -30.08
C LEU A 139 23.78 4.77 -31.22
N ARG A 140 24.79 5.65 -31.07
CA ARG A 140 24.99 6.77 -31.99
C ARG A 140 25.43 6.28 -33.37
N GLY A 141 24.91 6.90 -34.41
CA GLY A 141 25.25 6.57 -35.80
C GLY A 141 24.56 5.32 -36.35
N MET A 142 23.73 4.62 -35.55
CA MET A 142 22.95 3.48 -36.04
C MET A 142 22.02 3.92 -37.18
N ARG A 143 22.15 3.25 -38.33
CA ARG A 143 21.30 3.42 -39.52
C ARG A 143 21.00 2.09 -40.16
N SER A 144 19.80 1.94 -40.73
CA SER A 144 19.43 0.86 -41.63
C SER A 144 19.44 1.37 -43.06
N PHE A 145 20.50 1.06 -43.80
CA PHE A 145 20.77 1.68 -45.10
C PHE A 145 20.72 3.22 -44.97
N GLU A 146 19.79 3.88 -45.66
CA GLU A 146 19.60 5.34 -45.62
C GLU A 146 18.71 5.81 -44.45
N SER A 147 18.01 4.89 -43.77
CA SER A 147 17.01 5.22 -42.77
C SER A 147 17.59 5.26 -41.35
N ARG A 148 17.24 6.32 -40.62
CA ARG A 148 17.39 6.37 -39.16
C ARG A 148 16.34 5.48 -38.49
N PRO A 149 16.55 5.07 -37.22
CA PRO A 149 15.51 4.49 -36.40
C PRO A 149 14.22 5.32 -36.46
N ASP A 150 13.09 4.67 -36.67
CA ASP A 150 11.76 5.31 -36.74
C ASP A 150 10.75 4.74 -35.74
N LEU A 151 11.14 3.71 -34.98
CA LEU A 151 10.45 3.22 -33.79
C LEU A 151 11.47 2.78 -32.73
N ILE A 152 11.47 3.45 -31.58
CA ILE A 152 12.30 3.11 -30.43
C ILE A 152 11.38 2.72 -29.28
N ILE A 153 11.59 1.51 -28.75
CA ILE A 153 10.81 0.94 -27.66
C ILE A 153 11.76 0.74 -26.49
N CYS A 154 11.55 1.48 -25.43
CA CYS A 154 12.27 1.39 -24.17
C CYS A 154 11.38 0.68 -23.16
N ASP A 155 11.67 -0.58 -22.86
CA ASP A 155 10.89 -1.42 -21.94
C ASP A 155 11.71 -1.70 -20.67
N ASP A 156 11.22 -1.21 -19.53
CA ASP A 156 11.85 -1.33 -18.20
C ASP A 156 13.36 -1.01 -18.24
N LEU A 157 13.69 0.28 -18.44
CA LEU A 157 15.08 0.76 -18.51
C LEU A 157 15.80 0.79 -17.16
N GLU A 158 15.06 0.69 -16.06
CA GLU A 158 15.56 0.84 -14.69
C GLU A 158 15.46 -0.51 -13.97
N ASP A 159 16.43 -0.78 -13.10
CA ASP A 159 16.46 -1.96 -12.22
C ASP A 159 16.49 -1.52 -10.75
N ASP A 160 16.23 -2.48 -9.85
CA ASP A 160 16.05 -2.21 -8.41
C ASP A 160 17.32 -1.62 -7.77
N GLU A 161 18.49 -2.11 -8.14
CA GLU A 161 19.76 -1.64 -7.58
C GLU A 161 20.13 -0.25 -8.11
N GLY A 162 20.04 -0.04 -9.42
CA GLY A 162 20.48 1.19 -10.04
C GLY A 162 19.53 2.35 -9.80
N VAL A 163 18.24 2.08 -9.64
CA VAL A 163 17.26 3.13 -9.36
C VAL A 163 17.43 3.74 -7.96
N GLN A 164 17.99 3.02 -6.99
CA GLN A 164 18.25 3.57 -5.66
C GLN A 164 19.48 4.49 -5.64
N ASN A 165 20.43 4.28 -6.55
CA ASN A 165 21.65 5.05 -6.63
C ASN A 165 21.47 6.35 -7.45
N ILE A 166 21.58 7.50 -6.79
CA ILE A 166 21.42 8.84 -7.40
C ILE A 166 22.34 9.04 -8.62
N GLU A 167 23.62 8.65 -8.51
CA GLU A 167 24.59 8.82 -9.60
C GLU A 167 24.24 7.94 -10.81
N GLN A 168 23.78 6.70 -10.57
CA GLN A 168 23.35 5.81 -11.63
C GLN A 168 22.09 6.32 -12.33
N ARG A 169 21.10 6.84 -11.59
CA ARG A 169 19.93 7.51 -12.18
C ARG A 169 20.33 8.69 -13.07
N GLN A 170 21.23 9.55 -12.60
CA GLN A 170 21.73 10.68 -13.39
C GLN A 170 22.51 10.22 -14.63
N LYS A 171 23.30 9.16 -14.52
CA LYS A 171 24.03 8.56 -15.65
C LYS A 171 23.07 7.99 -16.70
N LEU A 172 22.03 7.27 -16.27
CA LEU A 172 20.98 6.76 -17.15
C LEU A 172 20.26 7.91 -17.85
N GLU A 173 19.83 8.93 -17.12
CA GLU A 173 19.16 10.10 -17.69
C GLU A 173 20.05 10.83 -18.71
N SER A 174 21.32 11.04 -18.37
CA SER A 174 22.31 11.63 -19.27
C SER A 174 22.49 10.80 -20.54
N TRP A 175 22.65 9.48 -20.42
CA TRP A 175 22.75 8.57 -21.56
C TRP A 175 21.48 8.60 -22.42
N PHE A 176 20.30 8.57 -21.81
CA PHE A 176 19.02 8.62 -22.50
C PHE A 176 18.88 9.91 -23.32
N ASN A 177 19.12 11.06 -22.69
CA ASN A 177 19.03 12.37 -23.33
C ASN A 177 20.06 12.54 -24.46
N ARG A 178 21.27 12.01 -24.28
CA ARG A 178 22.37 12.16 -25.23
C ARG A 178 22.34 11.15 -26.37
N SER A 179 21.83 9.95 -26.14
CA SER A 179 21.87 8.84 -27.10
C SER A 179 20.48 8.58 -27.65
N VAL A 180 19.53 8.21 -26.79
CA VAL A 180 18.20 7.73 -27.20
C VAL A 180 17.37 8.84 -27.85
N LEU A 181 17.32 10.05 -27.28
CA LEU A 181 16.53 11.14 -27.85
C LEU A 181 17.00 11.63 -29.23
N ASN A 182 18.28 11.41 -29.54
CA ASN A 182 18.91 11.85 -30.80
C ASN A 182 18.99 10.72 -31.85
N LEU A 183 18.50 9.52 -31.52
CA LEU A 183 18.42 8.40 -32.45
C LEU A 183 17.45 8.65 -33.60
N PRO A 184 16.16 8.96 -33.34
CA PRO A 184 15.17 9.01 -34.40
C PRO A 184 15.42 10.12 -35.40
N GLY A 185 14.90 9.95 -36.62
CA GLY A 185 14.65 11.08 -37.51
C GLY A 185 13.52 11.99 -36.99
N PRO A 186 13.19 13.10 -37.68
CA PRO A 186 12.13 14.03 -37.26
C PRO A 186 10.78 13.37 -36.95
N GLU A 187 10.48 12.27 -37.64
CA GLU A 187 9.20 11.55 -37.56
C GLU A 187 9.26 10.29 -36.68
N GLY A 188 10.39 9.99 -36.04
CA GLY A 188 10.57 8.74 -35.31
C GLY A 188 9.89 8.75 -33.94
N ASP A 189 9.26 7.64 -33.59
CA ASP A 189 8.52 7.49 -32.34
C ASP A 189 9.42 6.91 -31.24
N ILE A 190 9.25 7.40 -30.01
CA ILE A 190 9.88 6.83 -28.82
C ILE A 190 8.80 6.51 -27.79
N PHE A 191 8.81 5.26 -27.33
CA PHE A 191 7.97 4.78 -26.25
C PHE A 191 8.87 4.40 -25.07
N ALA A 192 8.58 4.95 -23.89
CA ALA A 192 9.17 4.55 -22.63
C ALA A 192 8.10 3.89 -21.77
N ILE A 193 8.23 2.59 -21.52
CA ILE A 193 7.26 1.79 -20.78
C ILE A 193 7.99 1.12 -19.63
N GLY A 194 7.36 1.09 -18.46
CA GLY A 194 7.90 0.33 -17.36
C GLY A 194 7.07 0.39 -16.10
N THR A 195 7.70 0.05 -14.99
CA THR A 195 7.17 0.18 -13.62
C THR A 195 7.88 1.34 -12.92
N MET A 196 7.17 2.19 -12.18
CA MET A 196 7.80 3.28 -11.43
C MET A 196 8.45 2.77 -10.15
N LEU A 197 9.74 2.43 -10.21
CA LEU A 197 10.51 1.92 -9.07
C LEU A 197 10.95 3.01 -8.07
N HIS A 198 11.03 4.27 -8.53
CA HIS A 198 11.47 5.40 -7.70
C HIS A 198 10.81 6.70 -8.15
N TYR A 199 10.59 7.65 -7.23
CA TYR A 199 9.90 8.92 -7.49
C TYR A 199 10.70 9.87 -8.40
N ASP A 200 12.03 9.77 -8.34
CA ASP A 200 13.01 10.50 -9.18
C ASP A 200 13.60 9.62 -10.31
N SER A 201 12.93 8.53 -10.65
CA SER A 201 13.29 7.66 -11.78
C SER A 201 13.25 8.39 -13.13
N LEU A 202 13.97 7.87 -14.13
CA LEU A 202 13.88 8.37 -15.50
C LEU A 202 12.44 8.29 -16.00
N LEU A 203 11.75 7.16 -15.75
CA LEU A 203 10.35 6.99 -16.14
C LEU A 203 9.45 8.05 -15.49
N ALA A 204 9.62 8.34 -14.19
CA ALA A 204 8.85 9.38 -13.50
C ALA A 204 9.03 10.77 -14.13
N LYS A 205 10.25 11.11 -14.55
CA LYS A 205 10.55 12.36 -15.25
C LYS A 205 9.91 12.39 -16.65
N LEU A 206 9.98 11.29 -17.39
CA LEU A 206 9.38 11.18 -18.73
C LEU A 206 7.86 11.29 -18.67
N LEU A 207 7.19 10.68 -17.69
CA LEU A 207 5.75 10.81 -17.51
C LEU A 207 5.28 12.27 -17.39
N LYS A 208 6.09 13.15 -16.77
CA LYS A 208 5.78 14.58 -16.66
C LYS A 208 6.07 15.35 -17.94
N LYS A 209 7.10 14.95 -18.68
CA LYS A 209 7.61 15.66 -19.88
C LYS A 209 6.89 15.26 -21.16
N TRP A 210 6.39 14.03 -21.24
CA TRP A 210 5.85 13.40 -22.43
C TRP A 210 4.34 13.17 -22.32
N ASN A 211 3.75 12.49 -23.31
CA ASN A 211 2.39 11.99 -23.19
C ASN A 211 2.36 10.84 -22.18
N GLY A 212 2.27 11.21 -20.89
CA GLY A 212 2.40 10.31 -19.76
C GLY A 212 1.08 9.64 -19.38
N ARG A 213 1.12 8.32 -19.16
CA ARG A 213 0.03 7.54 -18.56
C ARG A 213 0.55 6.73 -17.40
N LYS A 214 -0.14 6.80 -16.27
CA LYS A 214 0.18 6.06 -15.06
C LYS A 214 -1.04 5.23 -14.67
N TYR A 215 -0.84 3.92 -14.54
CA TYR A 215 -1.89 2.99 -14.16
C TYR A 215 -1.60 2.38 -12.79
N ARG A 216 -2.66 2.13 -12.03
CA ARG A 216 -2.66 1.49 -10.72
C ARG A 216 -3.31 0.12 -10.83
N ALA A 217 -2.78 -0.92 -10.21
CA ALA A 217 -3.40 -2.24 -10.23
C ALA A 217 -4.75 -2.26 -9.49
N LEU A 218 -4.90 -1.41 -8.45
CA LEU A 218 -6.16 -1.18 -7.75
C LEU A 218 -6.55 0.30 -7.89
N GLY A 219 -7.77 0.54 -8.35
CA GLY A 219 -8.38 1.86 -8.35
C GLY A 219 -8.63 2.36 -6.92
N THR A 220 -8.96 3.65 -6.78
CA THR A 220 -9.35 4.25 -5.50
C THR A 220 -10.66 3.65 -4.95
N ASP A 221 -11.49 3.11 -5.83
CA ASP A 221 -12.70 2.34 -5.52
C ASP A 221 -12.41 0.87 -5.14
N GLY A 222 -11.14 0.45 -5.19
CA GLY A 222 -10.71 -0.92 -4.97
C GLY A 222 -10.95 -1.86 -6.16
N ALA A 223 -11.40 -1.34 -7.30
CA ALA A 223 -11.56 -2.13 -8.51
C ALA A 223 -10.20 -2.49 -9.11
N ALA A 224 -10.03 -3.74 -9.55
CA ALA A 224 -8.80 -4.16 -10.17
C ALA A 224 -8.71 -3.67 -11.62
N LEU A 225 -7.51 -3.24 -12.03
CA LEU A 225 -7.23 -2.78 -13.39
C LEU A 225 -7.37 -3.92 -14.42
N TRP A 226 -7.00 -5.14 -14.03
CA TRP A 226 -7.08 -6.31 -14.90
C TRP A 226 -7.76 -7.50 -14.21
N PRO A 227 -9.09 -7.43 -13.97
CA PRO A 227 -9.80 -8.39 -13.13
C PRO A 227 -9.71 -9.85 -13.61
N THR A 228 -9.54 -10.08 -14.91
CA THR A 228 -9.47 -11.42 -15.50
C THR A 228 -8.15 -12.15 -15.22
N TYR A 229 -7.11 -11.45 -14.76
CA TYR A 229 -5.81 -12.03 -14.43
C TYR A 229 -5.34 -11.68 -13.02
N TYR A 230 -5.48 -10.41 -12.64
CA TYR A 230 -5.24 -9.90 -11.29
C TYR A 230 -6.55 -9.32 -10.74
N ASP A 231 -7.41 -10.17 -10.20
CA ASP A 231 -8.56 -9.69 -9.43
C ASP A 231 -8.13 -9.01 -8.12
N ALA A 232 -9.06 -8.30 -7.49
CA ALA A 232 -8.79 -7.54 -6.28
C ALA A 232 -8.39 -8.43 -5.09
N GLU A 233 -8.87 -9.67 -5.03
CA GLU A 233 -8.53 -10.60 -3.95
C GLU A 233 -7.09 -11.10 -4.09
N ARG A 234 -6.68 -11.47 -5.31
CA ARG A 234 -5.32 -11.86 -5.64
C ARG A 234 -4.34 -10.72 -5.36
N LEU A 235 -4.69 -9.49 -5.72
CA LEU A 235 -3.86 -8.32 -5.43
C LEU A 235 -3.70 -8.09 -3.92
N LYS A 236 -4.76 -8.25 -3.13
CA LYS A 236 -4.68 -8.23 -1.66
C LYS A 236 -3.78 -9.34 -1.11
N LYS A 237 -3.90 -10.57 -1.62
CA LYS A 237 -3.02 -11.68 -1.22
C LYS A 237 -1.55 -11.43 -1.56
N ILE A 238 -1.27 -10.75 -2.67
CA ILE A 238 0.09 -10.33 -3.03
C ILE A 238 0.60 -9.31 -2.02
N LYS A 239 -0.22 -8.31 -1.67
CA LYS A 239 0.12 -7.26 -0.71
C LYS A 239 0.33 -7.82 0.71
N ASP A 240 -0.69 -8.48 1.25
CA ASP A 240 -0.82 -8.79 2.68
C ASP A 240 -0.40 -10.24 3.01
N GLY A 241 -0.33 -11.12 2.01
CA GLY A 241 -0.11 -12.54 2.19
C GLY A 241 -1.40 -13.35 2.28
N ALA A 242 -1.27 -14.67 2.44
CA ALA A 242 -2.41 -15.57 2.66
C ALA A 242 -1.96 -16.86 3.37
N GLY A 243 -2.63 -17.21 4.46
CA GLY A 243 -2.24 -18.35 5.30
C GLY A 243 -0.83 -18.13 5.86
N ASP A 244 0.04 -19.11 5.67
CA ASP A 244 1.44 -19.05 6.14
C ASP A 244 2.39 -18.28 5.19
N LYS A 245 1.89 -17.79 4.05
CA LYS A 245 2.71 -17.03 3.09
C LYS A 245 2.63 -15.55 3.38
N GLU A 246 3.78 -14.95 3.67
CA GLU A 246 3.91 -13.49 3.78
C GLU A 246 3.70 -12.82 2.42
N GLY A 247 3.03 -11.67 2.44
CA GLY A 247 2.90 -10.80 1.27
C GLY A 247 4.16 -9.97 1.04
N ILE A 248 4.20 -9.26 -0.08
CA ILE A 248 5.35 -8.40 -0.42
C ILE A 248 5.43 -7.14 0.45
N GLY A 249 4.38 -6.85 1.23
CA GLY A 249 4.27 -5.63 2.01
C GLY A 249 3.90 -4.42 1.17
N SER A 250 3.54 -3.36 1.85
CA SER A 250 2.74 -2.29 1.24
C SER A 250 3.57 -1.27 0.50
N ILE A 251 4.78 -0.98 0.97
CA ILE A 251 5.75 -0.13 0.26
C ILE A 251 6.09 -0.76 -1.11
N ALA A 252 6.42 -2.06 -1.11
CA ALA A 252 6.72 -2.78 -2.35
C ALA A 252 5.49 -2.85 -3.26
N PHE A 253 4.30 -3.06 -2.70
CA PHE A 253 3.06 -3.07 -3.47
C PHE A 253 2.70 -1.71 -4.07
N GLU A 254 2.84 -0.61 -3.33
CA GLU A 254 2.63 0.75 -3.82
C GLU A 254 3.60 1.06 -4.97
N CYS A 255 4.86 0.63 -4.86
CA CYS A 255 5.85 0.78 -5.91
C CYS A 255 5.52 -0.06 -7.16
N GLU A 256 5.46 -1.39 -7.01
CA GLU A 256 5.40 -2.37 -8.11
C GLU A 256 4.02 -2.48 -8.77
N TYR A 257 2.96 -2.33 -7.97
CA TYR A 257 1.58 -2.54 -8.42
C TYR A 257 0.79 -1.23 -8.52
N GLN A 258 1.12 -0.19 -7.74
CA GLN A 258 0.44 1.10 -7.82
C GLN A 258 1.24 2.17 -8.59
N ASN A 259 2.48 1.87 -9.00
CA ASN A 259 3.39 2.85 -9.60
C ASN A 259 3.55 4.11 -8.74
N ASN A 260 3.47 3.99 -7.43
CA ASN A 260 3.46 5.08 -6.46
C ASN A 260 4.63 4.97 -5.48
N PRO A 261 5.89 5.10 -5.96
CA PRO A 261 7.04 5.08 -5.09
C PRO A 261 7.00 6.28 -4.14
N ILE A 262 7.25 6.03 -2.86
CA ILE A 262 7.26 7.04 -1.80
C ILE A 262 8.67 7.64 -1.71
N SER A 263 8.77 8.97 -1.54
CA SER A 263 10.06 9.65 -1.33
C SER A 263 10.43 9.68 0.16
N PRO A 264 11.69 9.38 0.54
CA PRO A 264 12.18 9.53 1.92
C PRO A 264 12.06 10.95 2.50
N GLU A 265 12.02 11.98 1.64
CA GLU A 265 11.85 13.39 2.07
C GLU A 265 10.38 13.73 2.34
N GLU A 266 9.45 12.96 1.77
CA GLU A 266 8.01 13.15 1.96
C GLU A 266 7.47 12.26 3.09
N GLN A 267 8.22 11.24 3.50
CA GLN A 267 7.90 10.43 4.67
C GLN A 267 8.05 11.26 5.93
N LEU A 268 6.93 11.50 6.62
CA LEU A 268 6.96 12.18 7.91
C LEU A 268 7.48 11.26 9.02
N ILE A 269 7.37 9.95 8.86
CA ILE A 269 7.83 8.94 9.82
C ILE A 269 8.61 7.89 9.04
N ARG A 270 9.80 7.55 9.54
CA ARG A 270 10.68 6.55 8.91
C ARG A 270 10.65 5.24 9.68
N GLU A 271 10.87 4.14 8.96
CA GLU A 271 10.86 2.80 9.56
C GLU A 271 11.95 2.65 10.63
N GLU A 272 13.13 3.23 10.42
CA GLU A 272 14.23 3.19 11.38
C GLU A 272 13.93 3.92 12.71
N TRP A 273 12.90 4.77 12.74
CA TRP A 273 12.47 5.45 13.96
C TRP A 273 11.51 4.60 14.80
N ILE A 274 10.96 3.51 14.23
CA ILE A 274 9.99 2.67 14.91
C ILE A 274 10.68 1.85 15.99
N SER A 275 10.45 2.27 17.23
CA SER A 275 10.93 1.57 18.43
C SER A 275 9.85 0.63 18.97
N TYR A 276 10.26 -0.59 19.33
CA TYR A 276 9.34 -1.62 19.84
C TYR A 276 9.52 -1.82 21.35
N TYR A 277 8.44 -2.21 22.03
CA TYR A 277 8.47 -2.67 23.42
C TYR A 277 7.97 -4.11 23.52
N GLN A 278 8.36 -4.79 24.60
CA GLN A 278 7.81 -6.08 25.00
C GLN A 278 6.77 -5.88 26.11
N PRO A 279 5.71 -6.69 26.22
CA PRO A 279 4.69 -6.53 27.26
C PRO A 279 5.26 -6.42 28.69
N GLU A 280 6.39 -7.08 28.95
CA GLU A 280 7.11 -7.06 30.22
C GLU A 280 7.62 -5.65 30.59
N ASP A 281 7.91 -4.81 29.60
CA ASP A 281 8.37 -3.43 29.80
C ASP A 281 7.34 -2.55 30.51
N LEU A 282 6.05 -2.90 30.43
CA LEU A 282 4.98 -2.20 31.14
C LEU A 282 5.09 -2.39 32.66
N TYR A 283 5.65 -3.53 33.11
CA TYR A 283 5.82 -3.83 34.53
C TYR A 283 7.04 -3.15 35.14
N ASN A 284 8.09 -2.89 34.36
CA ASN A 284 9.29 -2.21 34.85
C ASN A 284 9.00 -0.82 35.44
N PHE A 285 7.89 -0.20 35.05
CA PHE A 285 7.42 1.09 35.56
C PHE A 285 6.20 0.97 36.48
N SER A 286 5.52 -0.19 36.49
CA SER A 286 4.38 -0.47 37.36
C SER A 286 4.68 -1.40 38.55
N GLY A 287 5.92 -1.89 38.72
CA GLY A 287 6.30 -2.73 39.86
C GLY A 287 7.74 -3.28 39.87
N ALA A 288 8.42 -3.07 41.01
CA ALA A 288 9.61 -3.76 41.51
C ALA A 288 11.01 -3.33 41.01
N SER A 289 11.41 -2.06 41.19
CA SER A 289 12.83 -1.65 41.42
C SER A 289 13.10 -0.14 41.66
N ALA A 290 12.10 0.74 41.80
CA ALA A 290 12.38 2.15 42.16
C ALA A 290 12.60 2.28 43.68
N PRO A 291 13.81 2.64 44.16
CA PRO A 291 14.02 2.91 45.58
C PRO A 291 13.30 4.22 45.92
N GLY A 292 12.18 4.16 46.66
CA GLY A 292 11.44 5.35 47.09
C GLY A 292 9.93 5.38 46.84
N GLY A 293 9.31 4.27 46.40
CA GLY A 293 7.92 3.94 46.74
C GLY A 293 6.82 4.96 46.43
N HIS A 294 6.56 5.24 45.15
CA HIS A 294 5.22 5.66 44.69
C HIS A 294 4.89 4.93 43.38
N GLU A 295 3.92 4.01 43.44
CA GLU A 295 3.37 3.32 42.27
C GLU A 295 2.59 4.33 41.40
N LEU A 296 3.16 4.75 40.26
CA LEU A 296 2.42 5.59 39.33
C LEU A 296 1.61 4.70 38.38
N PRO A 297 0.27 4.85 38.31
CA PRO A 297 -0.55 4.06 37.41
C PRO A 297 -0.26 4.42 35.94
N LEU A 298 -0.39 3.44 35.05
CA LEU A 298 -0.34 3.66 33.61
C LEU A 298 -1.52 4.57 33.21
N LEU A 299 -1.22 5.76 32.71
CA LEU A 299 -2.25 6.69 32.26
C LEU A 299 -2.73 6.27 30.88
N ILE A 300 -4.02 5.93 30.74
CA ILE A 300 -4.59 5.41 29.49
C ILE A 300 -5.42 6.47 28.80
N ALA A 301 -5.25 6.60 27.49
CA ALA A 301 -6.18 7.31 26.61
C ALA A 301 -6.49 6.46 25.38
N THR A 302 -7.74 6.50 24.93
CA THR A 302 -8.18 5.89 23.67
C THR A 302 -8.72 6.97 22.77
N ALA A 303 -8.44 6.89 21.47
CA ALA A 303 -9.08 7.75 20.47
C ALA A 303 -9.69 6.91 19.34
N ILE A 304 -10.74 7.47 18.75
CA ILE A 304 -11.47 6.88 17.63
C ILE A 304 -11.44 7.85 16.46
N ASP A 305 -10.91 7.39 15.32
CA ASP A 305 -11.07 8.04 14.02
C ASP A 305 -11.97 7.17 13.11
N PRO A 306 -13.26 7.54 12.93
CA PRO A 306 -14.13 6.89 11.98
C PRO A 306 -13.93 7.49 10.58
N ALA A 307 -13.36 6.73 9.64
CA ALA A 307 -13.33 7.11 8.23
C ALA A 307 -14.76 7.20 7.69
N LEU A 308 -15.04 8.19 6.83
CA LEU A 308 -16.36 8.40 6.26
C LEU A 308 -16.44 7.90 4.81
N GLY A 309 -17.37 6.99 4.53
CA GLY A 309 -17.78 6.55 3.21
C GLY A 309 -19.30 6.35 3.14
N SER A 310 -19.91 6.61 1.98
CA SER A 310 -21.36 6.54 1.78
C SER A 310 -21.90 5.11 1.58
N SER A 311 -21.25 4.08 2.14
CA SER A 311 -21.47 2.67 1.75
C SER A 311 -22.14 1.82 2.83
N SER A 312 -22.99 0.88 2.41
CA SER A 312 -23.76 -0.03 3.28
C SER A 312 -22.92 -1.17 3.91
N THR A 313 -21.62 -1.23 3.61
CA THR A 313 -20.70 -2.31 4.03
C THR A 313 -19.80 -1.96 5.22
N GLY A 314 -19.95 -0.77 5.79
CA GLY A 314 -19.13 -0.26 6.90
C GLY A 314 -17.81 0.35 6.43
N ASP A 315 -17.45 1.48 7.03
CA ASP A 315 -16.25 2.25 6.68
C ASP A 315 -15.06 1.85 7.57
N TYR A 316 -13.84 2.16 7.13
CA TYR A 316 -12.66 1.97 7.97
C TYR A 316 -12.80 2.79 9.25
N SER A 317 -12.41 2.21 10.37
CA SER A 317 -12.38 2.90 11.66
C SER A 317 -11.14 2.47 12.41
N ALA A 318 -10.41 3.45 12.93
CA ALA A 318 -9.26 3.24 13.77
C ALA A 318 -9.65 3.49 15.23
N ILE A 319 -9.40 2.51 16.09
CA ILE A 319 -9.46 2.67 17.55
C ILE A 319 -8.05 2.43 18.07
N VAL A 320 -7.41 3.48 18.57
CA VAL A 320 -6.04 3.41 19.10
C VAL A 320 -6.03 3.70 20.59
N THR A 321 -5.45 2.80 21.38
CA THR A 321 -5.28 2.95 22.83
C THR A 321 -3.80 3.09 23.15
N VAL A 322 -3.46 4.12 23.92
CA VAL A 322 -2.10 4.43 24.36
C VAL A 322 -2.01 4.50 25.88
N GLY A 323 -0.86 4.11 26.43
CA GLY A 323 -0.53 4.20 27.84
C GLY A 323 0.71 5.06 28.08
N GLN A 324 0.73 5.93 29.09
CA GLN A 324 1.92 6.72 29.47
C GLN A 324 2.46 6.28 30.83
N ALA A 325 3.75 5.92 30.85
CA ALA A 325 4.52 5.62 32.06
C ALA A 325 6.01 5.90 31.83
N GLY A 326 6.75 6.31 32.86
CA GLY A 326 8.22 6.49 32.76
C GLY A 326 8.68 7.51 31.71
N GLY A 327 7.84 8.47 31.33
CA GLY A 327 8.12 9.42 30.25
C GLY A 327 8.01 8.84 28.83
N LYS A 328 7.58 7.58 28.70
CA LYS A 328 7.31 6.89 27.44
C LYS A 328 5.81 6.76 27.19
N ILE A 329 5.44 6.59 25.93
CA ILE A 329 4.08 6.33 25.48
C ILE A 329 4.08 4.98 24.76
N TYR A 330 3.29 4.05 25.26
CA TYR A 330 3.15 2.70 24.72
C TYR A 330 1.88 2.66 23.88
N VAL A 331 1.98 2.27 22.61
CA VAL A 331 0.81 1.96 21.79
C VAL A 331 0.32 0.58 22.19
N LEU A 332 -0.71 0.54 23.04
CA LEU A 332 -1.19 -0.68 23.66
C LEU A 332 -2.02 -1.51 22.69
N GLU A 333 -2.88 -0.83 21.93
CA GLU A 333 -3.77 -1.43 20.92
C GLU A 333 -3.97 -0.50 19.73
N ALA A 334 -4.03 -1.08 18.54
CA ALA A 334 -4.36 -0.40 17.29
C ALA A 334 -5.34 -1.27 16.50
N ASP A 335 -6.64 -1.04 16.69
CA ASP A 335 -7.70 -1.85 16.10
C ASP A 335 -8.34 -1.17 14.88
N ILE A 336 -7.71 -1.35 13.72
CA ILE A 336 -8.06 -0.71 12.44
C ILE A 336 -8.80 -1.72 11.55
N LYS A 337 -10.11 -1.53 11.35
CA LYS A 337 -10.93 -2.38 10.46
C LYS A 337 -12.22 -1.70 10.02
N ARG A 338 -12.88 -2.26 9.01
CA ARG A 338 -14.20 -1.80 8.56
C ARG A 338 -15.29 -2.16 9.57
N ARG A 339 -16.08 -1.19 10.00
CA ARG A 339 -17.14 -1.38 11.01
C ARG A 339 -18.35 -0.49 10.74
N THR A 340 -19.51 -0.93 11.24
CA THR A 340 -20.68 -0.05 11.40
C THR A 340 -20.51 0.81 12.65
N PRO A 341 -21.22 1.97 12.77
CA PRO A 341 -21.13 2.83 13.95
C PRO A 341 -21.39 2.11 15.28
N ARG A 342 -22.34 1.16 15.29
CA ARG A 342 -22.62 0.34 16.47
C ARG A 342 -21.45 -0.55 16.85
N ALA A 343 -20.84 -1.23 15.88
CA ALA A 343 -19.68 -2.08 16.11
C ALA A 343 -18.45 -1.29 16.56
N ILE A 344 -18.29 -0.02 16.14
CA ILE A 344 -17.27 0.90 16.66
C ILE A 344 -17.52 1.15 18.15
N ALA A 345 -18.74 1.53 18.52
CA ALA A 345 -19.10 1.83 19.90
C ALA A 345 -18.89 0.61 20.83
N ASP A 346 -19.34 -0.57 20.40
CA ASP A 346 -19.15 -1.81 21.18
C ASP A 346 -17.67 -2.17 21.35
N ALA A 347 -16.84 -1.98 20.31
CA ALA A 347 -15.40 -2.20 20.39
C ALA A 347 -14.70 -1.22 21.34
N ALA A 348 -15.08 0.05 21.29
CA ALA A 348 -14.55 1.08 22.16
C ALA A 348 -14.88 0.83 23.65
N VAL A 349 -16.09 0.36 23.94
CA VAL A 349 -16.50 -0.05 25.31
C VAL A 349 -15.69 -1.26 25.80
N ARG A 350 -15.46 -2.26 24.94
CA ARG A 350 -14.61 -3.40 25.28
C ARG A 350 -13.18 -2.96 25.60
N ASN A 351 -12.61 -2.05 24.82
CA ASN A 351 -11.28 -1.49 25.10
C ASN A 351 -11.27 -0.73 26.42
N PHE A 352 -12.30 0.07 26.71
CA PHE A 352 -12.42 0.74 28.01
C PHE A 352 -12.44 -0.27 29.17
N GLN A 353 -13.27 -1.31 29.09
CA GLN A 353 -13.37 -2.34 30.13
C GLN A 353 -12.02 -3.07 30.32
N LYS A 354 -11.34 -3.39 29.22
CA LYS A 354 -10.02 -4.02 29.24
C LYS A 354 -9.01 -3.17 30.01
N TRP A 355 -8.91 -1.87 29.70
CA TRP A 355 -7.86 -1.01 30.24
C TRP A 355 -8.22 -0.23 31.51
N SER A 356 -9.46 -0.32 32.00
CA SER A 356 -9.90 0.36 33.23
C SER A 356 -9.83 -0.50 34.49
N SER A 357 -9.67 -1.82 34.34
CA SER A 357 -10.03 -2.79 35.39
C SER A 357 -8.84 -3.36 36.15
N HIS A 358 -8.05 -2.55 36.86
CA HIS A 358 -7.05 -3.06 37.84
C HIS A 358 -6.79 -2.07 38.99
N SER A 359 -7.86 -1.54 39.60
CA SER A 359 -7.76 -0.95 40.94
C SER A 359 -7.97 -2.04 41.97
N ALA A 360 -6.87 -2.60 42.49
CA ALA A 360 -6.92 -3.41 43.70
C ALA A 360 -7.17 -2.47 44.90
N ALA A 361 -8.27 -2.76 45.61
CA ALA A 361 -8.67 -2.31 46.96
C ALA A 361 -9.61 -1.08 47.09
N GLY A 362 -10.79 -1.35 47.68
CA GLY A 362 -11.30 -0.51 48.77
C GLY A 362 -12.57 0.31 48.55
N HIS A 363 -13.71 -0.31 48.25
CA HIS A 363 -15.01 0.25 48.67
C HIS A 363 -15.71 -0.73 49.61
N THR A 364 -15.39 -0.59 50.90
CA THR A 364 -16.19 -1.14 51.99
C THR A 364 -17.57 -0.46 51.95
N VAL A 365 -18.57 -1.16 51.43
CA VAL A 365 -19.96 -0.80 51.65
C VAL A 365 -20.25 -1.05 53.13
N ILE A 366 -20.40 0.02 53.91
CA ILE A 366 -20.91 -0.06 55.28
C ILE A 366 -22.38 -0.51 55.17
N PRO A 367 -22.80 -1.67 55.69
CA PRO A 367 -24.20 -2.05 55.65
C PRO A 367 -24.96 -1.25 56.71
N ALA A 368 -26.05 -0.60 56.28
CA ALA A 368 -27.02 0.00 57.18
C ALA A 368 -27.62 -1.09 58.09
N THR A 369 -27.46 -0.92 59.40
CA THR A 369 -28.12 -1.73 60.41
C THR A 369 -29.59 -1.39 60.44
N ASN A 370 -30.46 -2.39 60.20
CA ASN A 370 -31.82 -2.31 60.70
C ASN A 370 -32.30 -3.67 61.22
N ARG A 371 -32.92 -3.60 62.41
CA ARG A 371 -33.37 -4.68 63.28
C ARG A 371 -34.59 -5.40 62.69
N GLY A 372 -34.70 -6.71 62.88
CA GLY A 372 -35.92 -7.46 62.60
C GLY A 372 -35.80 -8.97 62.83
N SER A 373 -36.20 -9.39 64.03
CA SER A 373 -36.60 -10.73 64.53
C SER A 373 -36.60 -11.95 63.60
N ALA A 374 -36.03 -13.03 64.15
CA ALA A 374 -36.07 -14.41 63.68
C ALA A 374 -37.49 -14.99 63.52
N SER A 375 -37.68 -15.82 62.49
CA SER A 375 -38.48 -17.04 62.60
C SER A 375 -37.92 -18.10 61.64
N ASN A 376 -37.94 -19.34 62.13
CA ASN A 376 -37.19 -20.49 61.66
C ASN A 376 -38.20 -21.46 61.03
N THR A 377 -38.13 -21.73 59.73
CA THR A 377 -38.77 -22.90 59.13
C THR A 377 -37.91 -23.41 57.98
N GLY A 378 -37.34 -24.60 58.18
CA GLY A 378 -36.47 -25.26 57.21
C GLY A 378 -37.23 -25.81 56.02
N VAL A 379 -36.62 -25.67 54.85
CA VAL A 379 -36.85 -26.49 53.66
C VAL A 379 -35.47 -26.74 53.03
N GLN A 380 -35.14 -28.01 52.84
CA GLN A 380 -33.91 -28.50 52.19
C GLN A 380 -33.95 -28.31 50.65
N PRO A 381 -32.80 -28.39 49.96
CA PRO A 381 -32.51 -27.60 48.78
C PRO A 381 -33.01 -28.23 47.47
N HIS A 382 -33.58 -27.42 46.59
CA HIS A 382 -33.70 -27.75 45.18
C HIS A 382 -32.48 -27.20 44.42
N LYS A 383 -31.91 -28.08 43.61
CA LYS A 383 -30.85 -27.85 42.63
C LYS A 383 -31.29 -26.85 41.56
N ASP A 384 -30.28 -26.30 40.89
CA ASP A 384 -30.31 -25.62 39.58
C ASP A 384 -30.28 -24.08 39.63
N ILE A 385 -29.10 -23.54 39.99
CA ILE A 385 -28.53 -22.37 39.30
C ILE A 385 -27.09 -22.75 38.96
N GLU A 386 -26.85 -23.12 37.71
CA GLU A 386 -25.51 -23.19 37.15
C GLU A 386 -24.83 -21.82 37.33
N ALA A 387 -23.77 -21.81 38.14
CA ALA A 387 -22.82 -20.72 38.16
C ALA A 387 -22.23 -20.60 36.76
N GLY A 388 -22.65 -19.57 36.02
CA GLY A 388 -22.04 -19.19 34.76
C GLY A 388 -20.54 -19.03 34.97
N LEU A 389 -19.77 -19.86 34.27
CA LEU A 389 -18.32 -19.96 34.34
C LEU A 389 -17.64 -18.58 34.35
N CYS A 390 -16.91 -18.28 35.42
CA CYS A 390 -15.85 -17.29 35.38
C CYS A 390 -14.78 -17.76 34.35
N PRO A 391 -14.33 -16.91 33.42
CA PRO A 391 -13.30 -17.28 32.47
C PRO A 391 -11.97 -17.58 33.18
N HIS A 392 -11.27 -18.61 32.70
CA HIS A 392 -10.00 -19.08 33.26
C HIS A 392 -8.86 -18.12 32.87
N PRO A 393 -8.24 -17.40 33.83
CA PRO A 393 -7.30 -16.31 33.54
C PRO A 393 -6.01 -16.77 32.85
N GLU A 394 -5.58 -18.02 33.03
CA GLU A 394 -4.31 -18.52 32.47
C GLU A 394 -4.36 -18.73 30.94
N LYS A 395 -5.51 -19.11 30.37
CA LYS A 395 -5.65 -19.33 28.91
C LYS A 395 -5.82 -18.02 28.13
N ASP A 396 -6.38 -16.99 28.75
CA ASP A 396 -6.63 -15.70 28.12
C ASP A 396 -5.36 -14.81 28.07
N ILE A 397 -4.36 -15.11 28.90
CA ILE A 397 -3.02 -14.49 28.88
C ILE A 397 -2.23 -14.97 27.65
N GLU A 398 -2.25 -16.27 27.34
CA GLU A 398 -1.62 -16.83 26.13
C GLU A 398 -2.28 -16.32 24.84
N ALA A 399 -3.55 -15.91 24.89
CA ALA A 399 -4.31 -15.40 23.75
C ALA A 399 -4.26 -13.86 23.60
N GLY A 400 -3.52 -13.13 24.45
CA GLY A 400 -3.37 -11.66 24.37
C GLY A 400 -4.65 -10.85 24.67
N LEU A 401 -5.67 -11.50 25.25
CA LEU A 401 -7.03 -10.96 25.40
C LEU A 401 -7.24 -10.15 26.68
N LEU A 402 -6.41 -10.33 27.70
CA LEU A 402 -6.48 -9.57 28.96
C LEU A 402 -5.23 -8.73 29.21
N PRO A 403 -5.33 -7.60 29.94
CA PRO A 403 -4.14 -6.93 30.45
C PRO A 403 -3.41 -7.90 31.38
N CYS A 404 -2.10 -7.97 31.20
CA CYS A 404 -1.11 -8.25 32.23
C CYS A 404 -1.66 -8.15 33.68
N PRO A 405 -1.93 -9.28 34.37
CA PRO A 405 -2.51 -9.27 35.72
C PRO A 405 -1.64 -8.44 36.68
N GLY A 406 -2.26 -7.47 37.37
CA GLY A 406 -1.57 -6.61 38.36
C GLY A 406 -1.11 -5.24 37.86
N LEU A 407 -1.29 -4.92 36.57
CA LEU A 407 -0.98 -3.59 36.02
C LEU A 407 -1.99 -2.54 36.50
N ARG A 408 -1.59 -1.64 37.42
CA ARG A 408 -2.44 -0.50 37.81
C ARG A 408 -2.56 0.50 36.67
N SER A 409 -3.78 0.74 36.20
CA SER A 409 -4.07 1.71 35.14
C SER A 409 -5.08 2.76 35.59
N HIS A 410 -5.00 3.94 35.01
CA HIS A 410 -5.97 5.01 35.18
C HIS A 410 -6.46 5.50 33.82
N PHE A 411 -7.73 5.22 33.52
CA PHE A 411 -8.34 5.57 32.24
C PHE A 411 -8.79 7.03 32.23
N LEU A 412 -8.08 7.87 31.49
CA LEU A 412 -8.29 9.32 31.48
C LEU A 412 -9.46 9.74 30.60
N CYS A 413 -9.49 9.26 29.36
CA CYS A 413 -10.51 9.63 28.40
C CYS A 413 -10.61 8.69 27.21
N LEU A 414 -11.81 8.69 26.63
CA LEU A 414 -12.12 8.15 25.32
C LEU A 414 -12.45 9.32 24.40
N ALA A 415 -11.50 9.68 23.54
CA ALA A 415 -11.62 10.79 22.60
C ALA A 415 -12.36 10.36 21.33
N VAL A 416 -13.37 11.13 20.98
CA VAL A 416 -14.10 11.00 19.71
C VAL A 416 -14.04 12.36 19.04
N GLU A 417 -13.67 12.42 17.78
CA GLU A 417 -13.73 13.67 17.02
C GLU A 417 -15.19 14.17 16.96
N THR A 418 -15.41 15.48 16.88
CA THR A 418 -16.76 16.08 16.98
C THR A 418 -17.20 16.72 15.67
N ASN A 419 -17.36 15.90 14.62
CA ASN A 419 -18.05 16.27 13.37
C ASN A 419 -19.51 15.78 13.36
N VAL A 420 -20.35 16.28 12.44
CA VAL A 420 -21.82 16.10 12.43
C VAL A 420 -22.28 14.65 12.63
N PHE A 421 -21.60 13.66 12.03
CA PHE A 421 -21.91 12.23 12.20
C PHE A 421 -21.26 11.59 13.45
N GLN A 422 -20.14 12.13 13.91
CA GLN A 422 -19.44 11.64 15.10
C GLN A 422 -20.14 12.04 16.40
N VAL A 423 -21.02 13.05 16.35
CA VAL A 423 -22.01 13.32 17.42
C VAL A 423 -22.88 12.10 17.68
N VAL A 424 -23.33 11.39 16.62
CA VAL A 424 -24.14 10.17 16.75
C VAL A 424 -23.34 9.07 17.46
N LEU A 425 -22.07 8.88 17.08
CA LEU A 425 -21.20 7.88 17.72
C LEU A 425 -21.00 8.19 19.22
N LYS A 426 -20.83 9.47 19.57
CA LYS A 426 -20.72 9.91 20.95
C LYS A 426 -22.00 9.61 21.74
N ASP A 427 -23.16 9.94 21.19
CA ASP A 427 -24.46 9.69 21.84
C ASP A 427 -24.69 8.18 22.07
N MET A 428 -24.33 7.35 21.08
CA MET A 428 -24.38 5.89 21.21
C MET A 428 -23.45 5.37 22.32
N LEU A 429 -22.23 5.91 22.43
CA LEU A 429 -21.30 5.55 23.49
C LEU A 429 -21.85 5.95 24.87
N GLU A 430 -22.43 7.14 25.01
CA GLU A 430 -23.08 7.59 26.25
C GLU A 430 -24.27 6.70 26.63
N GLU A 431 -25.07 6.27 25.65
CA GLU A 431 -26.19 5.36 25.86
C GLU A 431 -25.72 3.99 26.38
N ILE A 432 -24.70 3.40 25.74
CA ILE A 432 -24.11 2.13 26.18
C ILE A 432 -23.52 2.28 27.57
N SER A 433 -22.79 3.38 27.83
CA SER A 433 -22.21 3.68 29.14
C SER A 433 -23.28 3.68 30.24
N ARG A 434 -24.45 4.31 30.00
CA ARG A 434 -25.58 4.33 30.95
C ARG A 434 -26.20 2.95 31.14
N ARG A 435 -26.42 2.21 30.04
CA ARG A 435 -27.05 0.89 30.07
C ARG A 435 -26.20 -0.14 30.83
N GLU A 436 -24.91 -0.17 30.55
CA GLU A 436 -23.95 -1.10 31.17
C GLU A 436 -23.45 -0.60 32.54
N ARG A 437 -23.91 0.58 33.00
CA ARG A 437 -23.48 1.26 34.24
C ARG A 437 -21.96 1.47 34.31
N LEU A 438 -21.33 1.69 33.16
CA LEU A 438 -19.92 2.05 33.04
C LEU A 438 -19.81 3.58 33.08
N PHE A 439 -18.83 4.13 33.79
CA PHE A 439 -18.60 5.57 33.83
C PHE A 439 -17.47 5.94 32.85
N ILE A 440 -17.76 5.89 31.55
CA ILE A 440 -16.75 6.10 30.51
C ILE A 440 -16.49 7.61 30.36
N PRO A 441 -15.24 8.09 30.54
CA PRO A 441 -14.90 9.51 30.37
C PRO A 441 -14.81 9.90 28.89
N ILE A 442 -15.94 10.00 28.21
CA ILE A 442 -16.03 10.34 26.78
C ILE A 442 -15.74 11.84 26.58
N ARG A 443 -14.84 12.18 25.65
CA ARG A 443 -14.50 13.57 25.29
C ARG A 443 -14.66 13.81 23.80
N GLY A 444 -15.42 14.85 23.46
CA GLY A 444 -15.45 15.38 22.10
C GLY A 444 -14.20 16.21 21.82
N VAL A 445 -13.46 15.87 20.77
CA VAL A 445 -12.30 16.62 20.29
C VAL A 445 -12.67 17.36 19.01
N LYS A 446 -12.35 18.66 18.95
CA LYS A 446 -12.44 19.46 17.71
C LYS A 446 -11.05 19.67 17.16
N ASN A 447 -10.85 19.34 15.88
CA ASN A 447 -9.59 19.54 15.19
C ASN A 447 -9.65 20.87 14.42
N PHE A 448 -8.73 21.79 14.73
CA PHE A 448 -8.61 23.09 14.04
C PHE A 448 -7.40 23.17 13.10
N ALA A 449 -6.45 22.25 13.24
CA ALA A 449 -5.24 22.18 12.43
C ALA A 449 -5.36 21.12 11.33
N ASP A 450 -4.63 21.34 10.23
CA ASP A 450 -4.56 20.41 9.11
C ASP A 450 -4.09 19.01 9.56
N LYS A 451 -4.71 17.96 9.03
CA LYS A 451 -4.49 16.55 9.43
C LYS A 451 -3.02 16.17 9.29
N THR A 452 -2.39 16.61 8.20
CA THR A 452 -0.95 16.43 7.93
C THR A 452 -0.08 17.01 9.03
N ALA A 453 -0.34 18.27 9.43
CA ALA A 453 0.43 18.94 10.46
C ALA A 453 0.24 18.30 11.84
N ARG A 454 -0.96 17.78 12.14
CA ARG A 454 -1.23 17.05 13.39
C ARG A 454 -0.43 15.75 13.45
N ILE A 455 -0.52 14.92 12.43
CA ILE A 455 0.21 13.63 12.38
C ILE A 455 1.73 13.87 12.36
N ALA A 456 2.21 14.91 11.68
CA ALA A 456 3.62 15.32 11.70
C ALA A 456 4.16 15.58 13.12
N SER A 457 3.30 15.95 14.07
CA SER A 457 3.71 16.17 15.46
C SER A 457 4.17 14.88 16.18
N LEU A 458 3.78 13.71 15.65
CA LEU A 458 4.22 12.40 16.15
C LEU A 458 5.66 12.09 15.75
N SER A 459 6.15 12.62 14.62
CA SER A 459 7.47 12.31 14.07
C SER A 459 8.59 12.47 15.09
N ALA A 460 8.64 13.61 15.78
CA ALA A 460 9.66 13.88 16.80
C ALA A 460 9.58 12.94 18.00
N LEU A 461 8.37 12.48 18.36
CA LEU A 461 8.14 11.55 19.48
C LEU A 461 8.48 10.10 19.11
N ILE A 462 8.35 9.75 17.83
CA ILE A 462 8.72 8.44 17.32
C ILE A 462 10.24 8.38 17.12
N GLU A 463 10.83 9.39 16.48
CA GLU A 463 12.28 9.51 16.24
C GLU A 463 13.10 9.44 17.54
N ASN A 464 12.67 10.14 18.59
CA ASN A 464 13.37 10.10 19.88
C ASN A 464 13.01 8.87 20.75
N GLY A 465 12.23 7.93 20.22
CA GLY A 465 11.79 6.72 20.91
C GLY A 465 10.88 6.98 22.11
N THR A 466 10.16 8.10 22.16
CA THR A 466 9.14 8.35 23.19
C THR A 466 7.91 7.47 22.97
N ILE A 467 7.50 7.28 21.72
CA ILE A 467 6.41 6.37 21.35
C ILE A 467 6.99 4.99 21.02
N LEU A 468 6.43 3.96 21.64
CA LEU A 468 6.84 2.56 21.49
C LEU A 468 5.67 1.73 20.98
N PHE A 469 5.94 0.86 20.01
CA PHE A 469 4.95 0.04 19.33
C PHE A 469 5.07 -1.44 19.71
N ARG A 470 3.97 -2.20 19.55
CA ARG A 470 4.05 -3.66 19.56
C ARG A 470 4.36 -4.17 18.16
N ARG A 471 5.10 -5.29 18.08
CA ARG A 471 5.51 -5.90 16.79
C ARG A 471 4.35 -6.40 15.94
N ASP A 472 3.19 -6.65 16.55
CA ASP A 472 1.98 -7.12 15.87
C ASP A 472 1.11 -5.99 15.29
N GLN A 473 1.43 -4.73 15.57
CA GLN A 473 0.69 -3.55 15.08
C GLN A 473 1.11 -3.13 13.65
N ARG A 474 1.28 -4.12 12.76
CA ARG A 474 1.84 -3.94 11.42
C ARG A 474 1.09 -2.89 10.60
N LEU A 475 -0.25 -2.94 10.61
CA LEU A 475 -1.10 -2.04 9.83
C LEU A 475 -0.99 -0.57 10.27
N LEU A 476 -0.86 -0.29 11.57
CA LEU A 476 -0.66 1.08 12.05
C LEU A 476 0.72 1.59 11.64
N ILE A 477 1.76 0.77 11.80
CA ILE A 477 3.15 1.13 11.46
C ILE A 477 3.26 1.42 9.95
N GLU A 478 2.65 0.57 9.12
CA GLU A 478 2.55 0.77 7.68
C GLU A 478 1.92 2.13 7.33
N GLN A 479 0.73 2.43 7.90
CA GLN A 479 0.06 3.71 7.66
C GLN A 479 0.91 4.91 8.10
N LEU A 480 1.66 4.80 9.21
CA LEU A 480 2.56 5.86 9.67
C LEU A 480 3.72 6.11 8.70
N ILE A 481 4.33 5.05 8.16
CA ILE A 481 5.46 5.13 7.23
C ILE A 481 5.02 5.64 5.84
N GLU A 482 3.81 5.30 5.41
CA GLU A 482 3.26 5.74 4.13
C GLU A 482 2.70 7.17 4.16
N PHE A 483 2.43 7.70 5.35
CA PHE A 483 1.88 9.05 5.51
C PHE A 483 2.87 10.13 5.02
N PRO A 484 2.43 11.15 4.24
CA PRO A 484 1.04 11.55 3.97
C PRO A 484 0.43 10.99 2.68
N LYS A 485 1.17 10.15 1.93
CA LYS A 485 0.78 9.71 0.58
C LYS A 485 0.10 8.33 0.55
N GLY A 486 0.12 7.62 1.68
CA GLY A 486 -0.58 6.35 1.86
C GLY A 486 -2.06 6.47 1.57
N SER A 487 -2.68 5.37 1.15
CA SER A 487 -4.11 5.35 0.80
C SER A 487 -5.03 5.45 2.03
N HIS A 488 -4.47 5.33 3.23
CA HIS A 488 -5.18 5.35 4.51
C HIS A 488 -4.40 6.13 5.57
N ASP A 489 -5.08 6.98 6.33
CA ASP A 489 -4.49 7.82 7.38
C ASP A 489 -5.25 7.77 8.72
N ASP A 490 -6.24 6.88 8.84
CA ASP A 490 -7.12 6.78 10.01
C ASP A 490 -6.36 6.35 11.29
N GLY A 491 -5.44 5.39 11.15
CA GLY A 491 -4.59 4.90 12.25
C GLY A 491 -3.67 5.98 12.80
N PRO A 492 -2.85 6.63 11.96
CA PRO A 492 -2.03 7.78 12.35
C PRO A 492 -2.82 8.90 13.03
N ASP A 493 -4.01 9.22 12.53
CA ASP A 493 -4.83 10.29 13.11
C ASP A 493 -5.40 9.90 14.49
N ALA A 494 -5.91 8.68 14.63
CA ALA A 494 -6.34 8.16 15.91
C ALA A 494 -5.18 8.10 16.92
N LEU A 495 -3.98 7.71 16.49
CA LEU A 495 -2.79 7.74 17.34
C LEU A 495 -2.45 9.16 17.79
N GLU A 496 -2.46 10.14 16.89
CA GLU A 496 -2.24 11.57 17.22
C GLU A 496 -3.22 12.03 18.28
N MET A 497 -4.51 11.78 18.06
CA MET A 497 -5.56 12.18 18.98
C MET A 497 -5.35 11.57 20.37
N ALA A 498 -5.03 10.28 20.45
CA ALA A 498 -4.83 9.60 21.72
C ALA A 498 -3.59 10.12 22.47
N VAL A 499 -2.47 10.30 21.77
CA VAL A 499 -1.23 10.87 22.31
C VAL A 499 -1.45 12.30 22.81
N ARG A 500 -2.19 13.13 22.06
CA ARG A 500 -2.52 14.50 22.45
C ARG A 500 -3.32 14.55 23.75
N GLN A 501 -4.26 13.63 23.97
CA GLN A 501 -5.02 13.57 25.23
C GLN A 501 -4.14 13.26 26.44
N LEU A 502 -3.16 12.35 26.30
CA LEU A 502 -2.21 12.07 27.38
C LEU A 502 -1.37 13.31 27.72
N ARG A 503 -0.83 13.97 26.70
CA ARG A 503 0.05 15.13 26.88
C ARG A 503 -0.65 16.34 27.52
N HIS A 504 -1.94 16.54 27.26
CA HIS A 504 -2.72 17.61 27.90
C HIS A 504 -2.96 17.39 29.40
N HIS A 505 -2.97 16.14 29.88
CA HIS A 505 -3.11 15.85 31.31
C HIS A 505 -1.80 15.95 32.09
N SER A 506 -0.67 15.71 31.43
CA SER A 506 0.66 15.71 32.04
C SER A 506 1.27 17.11 32.21
N ALA A 507 0.61 18.18 31.75
CA ALA A 507 1.06 19.56 31.93
C ALA A 507 0.67 20.09 33.33
N PRO A 508 1.63 20.58 34.16
CA PRO A 508 1.31 21.12 35.48
C PRO A 508 0.42 22.36 35.33
N ARG A 509 -0.78 22.32 35.92
CA ARG A 509 -1.60 23.52 36.12
C ARG A 509 -0.92 24.39 37.17
N ILE A 510 -0.07 25.32 36.73
CA ILE A 510 0.43 26.40 37.58
C ILE A 510 -0.80 27.24 37.95
N ARG A 511 -1.33 27.02 39.16
CA ARG A 511 -2.26 27.96 39.78
C ARG A 511 -1.41 29.11 40.31
N PHE A 512 -1.50 30.26 39.66
CA PHE A 512 -1.11 31.51 40.30
C PHE A 512 -2.09 31.71 41.47
N VAL A 513 -1.55 31.60 42.69
CA VAL A 513 -2.25 31.94 43.94
C VAL A 513 -2.18 33.45 44.12
#